data_AF-A0A814G2P0-F1
#
_entry.id   AF-A0A814G2P0-F1
#
_cell.length_a   1.000
_cell.length_b   1.000
_cell.length_c   1.000
_cell.angle_alpha   90.00
_cell.angle_beta   90.00
_cell.angle_gamma   90.00
#
_symmetry.space_group_name_H-M   'P 1'
#
loop_
_entity.id
_entity.type
_entity.pdbx_description
1 polymer ?
#
loop_
_entity_poly.entity_id
_entity_poly.type
_entity_poly.pdbx_seq_one_letter_code
_entity_poly.pdbx_strand_id
1 'polypeptide(L)'
;MQELHLKYGWIPGAESIRPNAEIREKKENYIKNMLTRYVSLQDFILHKFFGLKPTVEGNCMNSKLHVLLAEISAAQAAGLQQPNHHQFRLVPNLFSYHVPAGTNHYVIWFLLHGNETRDPTTHSPLSYDEITASIEVGLKQLLGPTKDQFSFVWYPNPKPTIISDILYHVQVFWIPE
;
A
#
# COMPACT_ATOMS: atom_id res chain seq x y z
N MET A 1 3.34 -8.97 -16.95
CA MET A 1 3.99 -7.64 -16.94
C MET A 1 4.85 -7.38 -18.17
N GLN A 2 5.85 -8.20 -18.51
CA GLN A 2 6.71 -7.93 -19.68
C GLN A 2 5.94 -7.81 -21.01
N GLU A 3 4.98 -8.68 -21.27
CA GLU A 3 4.14 -8.60 -22.48
C GLU A 3 3.32 -7.31 -22.53
N LEU A 4 2.79 -6.87 -21.38
CA LEU A 4 2.06 -5.60 -21.26
C LEU A 4 2.99 -4.41 -21.46
N HIS A 5 4.22 -4.47 -20.94
CA HIS A 5 5.24 -3.46 -21.21
C HIS A 5 5.52 -3.32 -22.71
N LEU A 6 5.72 -4.44 -23.42
CA LEU A 6 5.95 -4.43 -24.87
C LEU A 6 4.76 -3.85 -25.66
N LYS A 7 3.54 -4.07 -25.17
CA LYS A 7 2.31 -3.59 -25.83
C LYS A 7 2.00 -2.11 -25.56
N TYR A 8 2.17 -1.65 -24.33
CA TYR A 8 1.69 -0.33 -23.90
C TYR A 8 2.81 0.68 -23.61
N GLY A 9 4.06 0.24 -23.46
CA GLY A 9 5.25 1.07 -23.27
C GLY A 9 5.40 1.69 -21.87
N TRP A 10 4.30 2.12 -21.25
CA TRP A 10 4.30 2.78 -19.94
C TRP A 10 4.25 1.78 -18.77
N ILE A 11 3.68 0.60 -18.97
CA ILE A 11 3.60 -0.45 -17.94
C ILE A 11 5.02 -0.96 -17.66
N PRO A 12 5.48 -1.07 -16.40
CA PRO A 12 6.83 -1.53 -16.10
C PRO A 12 7.15 -2.95 -16.60
N GLY A 13 8.30 -3.10 -17.25
CA GLY A 13 8.86 -4.38 -17.67
C GLY A 13 9.63 -5.09 -16.54
N ALA A 14 10.18 -6.27 -16.83
CA ALA A 14 10.94 -7.08 -15.86
C ALA A 14 12.12 -6.33 -15.24
N GLU A 15 12.81 -5.51 -16.04
CA GLU A 15 13.95 -4.69 -15.62
C GLU A 15 13.53 -3.47 -14.78
N SER A 16 12.30 -2.99 -14.98
CA SER A 16 11.75 -1.81 -14.29
C SER A 16 11.16 -2.12 -12.93
N ILE A 17 10.92 -3.38 -12.58
CA ILE A 17 10.22 -3.79 -11.35
C ILE A 17 11.19 -4.02 -10.18
N ARG A 18 12.52 -3.96 -10.43
CA ARG A 18 13.53 -4.20 -9.40
C ARG A 18 14.11 -2.89 -8.89
N PRO A 19 14.09 -2.64 -7.56
CA PRO A 19 14.83 -1.52 -7.01
C PRO A 19 16.33 -1.75 -7.18
N ASN A 20 17.05 -0.71 -7.61
CA ASN A 20 18.51 -0.72 -7.67
C ASN A 20 19.11 -0.75 -6.25
N ALA A 21 20.42 -0.96 -6.15
CA ALA A 21 21.11 -1.05 -4.86
C ALA A 21 20.91 0.21 -3.99
N GLU A 22 20.93 1.40 -4.59
CA GLU A 22 20.73 2.66 -3.88
C GLU A 22 19.31 2.77 -3.27
N ILE A 23 18.27 2.40 -4.01
CA ILE A 23 16.88 2.40 -3.53
C ILE A 23 16.71 1.38 -2.40
N ARG A 24 17.37 0.23 -2.51
CA ARG A 24 17.37 -0.80 -1.44
C ARG A 24 18.00 -0.27 -0.16
N GLU A 25 19.16 0.36 -0.26
CA GLU A 25 19.84 0.96 0.89
C GLU A 25 19.01 2.10 1.51
N LYS A 26 18.44 3.00 0.68
CA LYS A 26 17.53 4.05 1.15
C LYS A 26 16.35 3.46 1.91
N LYS A 27 15.76 2.37 1.39
CA LYS A 27 14.65 1.66 2.04
C LYS A 27 15.06 1.04 3.37
N GLU A 28 16.21 0.37 3.43
CA GLU A 28 16.72 -0.24 4.66
C GLU A 28 16.99 0.81 5.74
N ASN A 29 17.65 1.92 5.38
CA ASN A 29 17.89 3.04 6.29
C ASN A 29 16.59 3.69 6.76
N TYR A 30 15.62 3.88 5.86
CA TYR A 30 14.31 4.42 6.22
C TYR A 30 13.58 3.52 7.21
N ILE A 31 13.55 2.20 6.96
CA ILE A 31 12.95 1.21 7.86
C ILE A 31 13.61 1.25 9.23
N LYS A 32 14.96 1.25 9.26
CA LYS A 32 15.72 1.32 10.51
C LYS A 32 15.34 2.56 11.32
N ASN A 33 15.23 3.72 10.67
CA ASN A 33 14.81 4.98 11.29
C ASN A 33 13.35 4.94 11.77
N MET A 34 12.45 4.27 11.05
CA MET A 34 11.07 4.12 11.52
C MET A 34 11.02 3.25 12.79
N LEU A 35 11.80 2.17 12.84
CA LEU A 35 11.86 1.27 14.00
C LEU A 35 12.53 1.88 15.23
N THR A 36 13.16 3.05 15.13
CA THR A 36 13.58 3.82 16.32
C THR A 36 12.43 4.58 16.95
N ARG A 37 11.34 4.84 16.21
CA ARG A 37 10.18 5.61 16.68
C ARG A 37 8.94 4.75 16.94
N TYR A 38 8.77 3.66 16.19
CA TYR A 38 7.62 2.78 16.27
C TYR A 38 8.02 1.40 16.78
N VAL A 39 7.09 0.74 17.47
CA VAL A 39 7.26 -0.65 17.90
C VAL A 39 7.41 -1.56 16.68
N SER A 40 6.60 -1.35 15.64
CA SER A 40 6.68 -2.09 14.38
C SER A 40 6.47 -1.22 13.14
N LEU A 41 6.78 -1.76 11.96
CA LEU A 41 6.40 -1.13 10.69
C LEU A 41 4.88 -1.09 10.48
N GLN A 42 4.15 -2.05 11.04
CA GLN A 42 2.68 -2.05 11.01
C GLN A 42 2.14 -0.82 11.74
N ASP A 43 2.65 -0.50 12.93
CA ASP A 43 2.26 0.70 13.69
C ASP A 43 2.53 1.98 12.90
N PHE A 44 3.67 2.04 12.20
CA PHE A 44 4.00 3.15 11.33
C PHE A 44 2.96 3.32 10.21
N ILE A 45 2.58 2.24 9.52
CA ILE A 45 1.58 2.31 8.43
C ILE A 45 0.20 2.71 8.96
N LEU A 46 -0.24 2.09 10.06
CA LEU A 46 -1.52 2.39 10.70
C LEU A 46 -1.60 3.87 11.12
N HIS A 47 -0.56 4.38 11.78
CA HIS A 47 -0.52 5.78 12.17
C HIS A 47 -0.39 6.71 10.95
N LYS A 48 0.58 6.47 10.08
CA LYS A 48 0.95 7.43 9.04
C LYS A 48 -0.03 7.48 7.87
N PHE A 49 -0.53 6.33 7.43
CA PHE A 49 -1.39 6.25 6.24
C PHE A 49 -2.87 6.20 6.61
N PHE A 50 -3.23 5.41 7.61
CA PHE A 50 -4.62 5.29 8.04
C PHE A 50 -5.03 6.34 9.07
N GLY A 51 -4.08 7.03 9.71
CA GLY A 51 -4.35 8.11 10.66
C GLY A 51 -4.78 7.62 12.04
N LEU A 52 -4.52 6.34 12.37
CA LEU A 52 -4.87 5.77 13.67
C LEU A 52 -4.00 6.40 14.76
N LYS A 53 -4.60 6.67 15.93
CA LYS A 53 -3.88 7.31 17.04
C LYS A 53 -2.96 6.31 17.74
N PRO A 54 -1.63 6.54 17.76
CA PRO A 54 -0.74 5.70 18.54
C PRO A 54 -0.74 6.13 20.02
N THR A 55 -0.41 5.19 20.88
CA THR A 55 0.02 5.43 22.26
C THR A 55 1.51 5.25 22.39
N VAL A 56 2.08 5.76 23.48
CA VAL A 56 3.48 5.55 23.82
C VAL A 56 3.59 4.27 24.66
N GLU A 57 4.42 3.33 24.20
CA GLU A 57 4.79 2.11 24.91
C GLU A 57 6.26 2.19 25.34
N GLY A 58 6.56 1.68 26.53
CA GLY A 58 7.92 1.62 27.09
C GLY A 58 8.11 2.53 28.29
N ASN A 59 9.36 2.91 28.55
CA ASN A 59 9.75 3.73 29.69
C ASN A 59 10.40 5.05 29.24
N CYS A 60 10.78 5.90 30.20
CA CYS A 60 11.37 7.22 29.93
C CYS A 60 12.67 7.19 29.11
N MET A 61 13.34 6.04 29.01
CA MET A 61 14.60 5.87 28.27
C MET A 61 14.41 5.14 26.93
N ASN A 62 13.27 4.48 26.71
CA ASN A 62 12.99 3.70 25.51
C ASN A 62 11.48 3.68 25.22
N SER A 63 10.95 4.83 24.84
CA SER A 63 9.55 5.02 24.47
C SER A 63 9.37 4.89 22.96
N LYS A 64 8.40 4.10 22.51
CA LYS A 64 8.03 3.95 21.08
C LYS A 64 6.54 4.09 20.87
N LEU A 65 6.14 4.40 19.65
CA LEU A 65 4.74 4.51 19.24
C LEU A 65 4.17 3.13 18.87
N HIS A 66 2.99 2.83 19.40
CA HIS A 66 2.23 1.63 19.14
C HIS A 66 0.75 1.96 18.93
N VAL A 67 0.09 1.34 17.96
CA VAL A 67 -1.35 1.52 17.72
C VAL A 67 -2.13 0.40 18.41
N LEU A 68 -2.97 0.77 19.39
CA LEU A 68 -3.73 -0.18 20.19
C LEU A 68 -4.77 -0.95 19.36
N LEU A 69 -5.02 -2.20 19.75
CA LEU A 69 -6.04 -3.05 19.12
C LEU A 69 -7.42 -2.39 19.06
N ALA A 70 -7.82 -1.65 20.11
CA ALA A 70 -9.11 -0.96 20.13
C ALA A 70 -9.24 0.08 19.01
N GLU A 71 -8.17 0.81 18.70
CA GLU A 71 -8.13 1.79 17.60
C GLU A 71 -8.19 1.07 16.24
N ILE A 72 -7.51 -0.07 16.11
CA ILE A 72 -7.54 -0.92 14.91
C ILE A 72 -8.95 -1.45 14.67
N SER A 73 -9.59 -2.02 15.69
CA SER A 73 -10.95 -2.57 15.60
C SER A 73 -12.00 -1.50 15.29
N ALA A 74 -11.85 -0.29 15.85
CA ALA A 74 -12.73 0.83 15.52
C ALA A 74 -12.61 1.22 14.04
N ALA A 75 -11.37 1.29 13.52
CA ALA A 75 -11.14 1.59 12.11
C ALA A 75 -11.68 0.48 11.17
N GLN A 76 -11.48 -0.79 11.53
CA GLN A 76 -12.04 -1.94 10.80
C GLN A 76 -13.57 -1.86 10.75
N ALA A 77 -14.24 -1.65 11.89
CA ALA A 77 -15.69 -1.52 11.96
C ALA A 77 -16.24 -0.37 11.09
N ALA A 78 -15.53 0.76 11.03
CA ALA A 78 -15.89 1.86 10.15
C ALA A 78 -15.70 1.53 8.66
N GLY A 79 -14.72 0.69 8.32
CA GLY A 79 -14.47 0.22 6.95
C GLY A 79 -15.60 -0.63 6.38
N LEU A 80 -16.23 -1.47 7.21
CA LEU A 80 -17.34 -2.34 6.80
C LEU A 80 -18.56 -1.59 6.26
N GLN A 81 -18.71 -0.32 6.65
CA GLN A 81 -19.79 0.56 6.19
C GLN A 81 -19.51 1.20 4.82
N GLN A 82 -18.31 1.02 4.26
CA GLN A 82 -17.96 1.55 2.95
C GLN A 82 -18.39 0.61 1.81
N PRO A 83 -18.62 1.13 0.59
CA PRO A 83 -19.03 0.33 -0.56
C PRO A 83 -18.07 -0.82 -0.91
N ASN A 84 -16.76 -0.62 -0.67
CA ASN A 84 -15.72 -1.63 -0.92
C ASN A 84 -15.39 -2.44 0.33
N HIS A 85 -16.21 -2.32 1.38
CA HIS A 85 -16.11 -2.98 2.68
C HIS A 85 -14.80 -2.84 3.45
N HIS A 86 -13.74 -2.22 2.91
CA HIS A 86 -12.44 -2.04 3.56
C HIS A 86 -12.03 -0.57 3.63
N GLN A 87 -11.28 -0.20 4.66
CA GLN A 87 -10.52 1.05 4.59
C GLN A 87 -9.30 0.83 3.70
N PHE A 88 -9.07 1.76 2.77
CA PHE A 88 -7.87 1.76 1.95
C PHE A 88 -7.23 3.14 1.84
N ARG A 89 -5.95 3.16 1.47
CA ARG A 89 -5.16 4.37 1.22
C ARG A 89 -4.27 4.18 0.01
N LEU A 90 -4.48 4.97 -1.03
CA LEU A 90 -3.60 5.04 -2.19
C LEU A 90 -2.53 6.12 -1.93
N VAL A 91 -1.27 5.73 -1.86
CA VAL A 91 -0.15 6.63 -1.50
C VAL A 91 0.98 6.50 -2.53
N PRO A 92 1.73 7.59 -2.82
CA PRO A 92 2.92 7.50 -3.66
C PRO A 92 3.91 6.49 -3.10
N ASN A 93 4.56 5.70 -3.96
CA ASN A 93 5.60 4.79 -3.50
C ASN A 93 6.83 5.60 -3.09
N LEU A 94 7.22 5.52 -1.82
CA LEU A 94 8.41 6.20 -1.30
C LEU A 94 9.72 5.70 -1.93
N PHE A 95 9.70 4.47 -2.46
CA PHE A 95 10.83 3.78 -3.05
C PHE A 95 10.49 3.36 -4.48
N SER A 96 10.08 4.33 -5.28
CA SER A 96 9.68 4.12 -6.66
C SER A 96 10.75 3.40 -7.46
N TYR A 97 10.32 2.40 -8.24
CA TYR A 97 11.21 1.78 -9.20
C TYR A 97 11.56 2.71 -10.36
N HIS A 98 12.50 2.26 -11.19
CA HIS A 98 12.82 2.90 -12.44
C HIS A 98 11.73 2.57 -13.47
N VAL A 99 10.65 3.34 -13.44
CA VAL A 99 9.49 3.19 -14.33
C VAL A 99 9.63 4.07 -15.58
N PRO A 100 8.95 3.72 -16.70
CA PRO A 100 8.92 4.58 -17.88
C PRO A 100 8.46 6.01 -17.59
N ALA A 101 8.94 6.98 -18.38
CA ALA A 101 8.58 8.38 -18.22
C ALA A 101 7.06 8.58 -18.31
N GLY A 102 6.52 9.47 -17.47
CA GLY A 102 5.09 9.73 -17.36
C GLY A 102 4.30 8.69 -16.54
N THR A 103 4.93 7.58 -16.15
CA THR A 103 4.30 6.56 -15.30
C THR A 103 4.39 6.94 -13.83
N ASN A 104 3.24 6.97 -13.16
CA ASN A 104 3.16 7.19 -11.72
C ASN A 104 3.21 5.85 -10.98
N HIS A 105 3.93 5.78 -9.86
CA HIS A 105 4.06 4.57 -9.05
C HIS A 105 3.56 4.80 -7.62
N TYR A 106 2.52 4.07 -7.26
CA TYR A 106 1.80 4.17 -6.01
C TYR A 106 1.70 2.79 -5.34
N VAL A 107 1.34 2.79 -4.07
CA VAL A 107 0.95 1.61 -3.31
C VAL A 107 -0.45 1.87 -2.77
N ILE A 108 -1.35 0.92 -2.96
CA ILE A 108 -2.61 0.92 -2.23
C ILE A 108 -2.49 -0.01 -1.02
N TRP A 109 -2.80 0.52 0.15
CA TRP A 109 -2.84 -0.21 1.42
C TRP A 109 -4.29 -0.48 1.79
N PHE A 110 -4.57 -1.67 2.30
CA PHE A 110 -5.85 -2.10 2.83
C PHE A 110 -5.70 -2.44 4.31
N LEU A 111 -6.66 -1.97 5.11
CA LEU A 111 -6.88 -2.43 6.47
C LEU A 111 -7.92 -3.56 6.41
N LEU A 112 -7.45 -4.77 6.67
CA LEU A 112 -8.26 -5.98 6.69
C LEU A 112 -9.03 -6.09 8.00
N HIS A 113 -10.13 -6.84 8.02
CA HIS A 113 -10.99 -7.12 9.17
C HIS A 113 -10.63 -8.42 9.90
N GLY A 114 -9.76 -9.24 9.32
CA GLY A 114 -9.28 -10.49 9.90
C GLY A 114 -10.19 -11.69 9.65
N ASN A 115 -11.25 -11.53 8.85
CA ASN A 115 -12.16 -12.59 8.44
C ASN A 115 -12.17 -12.82 6.91
N GLU A 116 -11.25 -12.20 6.19
CA GLU A 116 -11.11 -12.34 4.75
C GLU A 116 -10.82 -13.80 4.36
N THR A 117 -11.57 -14.28 3.37
CA THR A 117 -11.25 -15.58 2.76
C THR A 117 -10.12 -15.37 1.76
N ARG A 118 -8.98 -16.02 2.00
CA ARG A 118 -7.86 -15.96 1.05
C ARG A 118 -8.20 -16.73 -0.21
N ASP A 119 -7.98 -16.10 -1.35
CA ASP A 119 -8.06 -16.76 -2.64
C ASP A 119 -7.10 -17.96 -2.67
N PRO A 120 -7.56 -19.15 -3.07
CA PRO A 120 -6.76 -20.37 -2.97
C PRO A 120 -5.57 -20.41 -3.94
N THR A 121 -5.58 -19.58 -4.99
CA THR A 121 -4.55 -19.58 -6.05
C THR A 121 -3.50 -18.49 -5.80
N THR A 122 -3.96 -17.29 -5.50
CA THR A 122 -3.12 -16.10 -5.32
C THR A 122 -2.75 -15.86 -3.86
N HIS A 123 -3.43 -16.53 -2.92
CA HIS A 123 -3.35 -16.30 -1.48
C HIS A 123 -3.67 -14.86 -1.05
N SER A 124 -4.26 -14.06 -1.96
CA SER A 124 -4.70 -12.71 -1.68
C SER A 124 -5.90 -12.73 -0.73
N PRO A 125 -5.94 -11.88 0.32
CA PRO A 125 -7.12 -11.73 1.15
C PRO A 125 -8.26 -10.98 0.45
N LEU A 126 -7.99 -10.33 -0.69
CA LEU A 126 -8.98 -9.59 -1.47
C LEU A 126 -9.05 -10.13 -2.90
N SER A 127 -10.24 -10.10 -3.48
CA SER A 127 -10.45 -10.44 -4.89
C SER A 127 -9.85 -9.40 -5.83
N TYR A 128 -9.67 -9.80 -7.09
CA TYR A 128 -9.20 -8.90 -8.14
C TYR A 128 -10.12 -7.68 -8.31
N ASP A 129 -11.44 -7.89 -8.27
CA ASP A 129 -12.44 -6.84 -8.49
C ASP A 129 -12.46 -5.83 -7.33
N GLU A 130 -12.34 -6.30 -6.07
CA GLU A 130 -12.27 -5.42 -4.89
C GLU A 130 -11.03 -4.50 -4.92
N ILE A 131 -9.88 -5.05 -5.30
CA ILE A 131 -8.64 -4.28 -5.42
C ILE A 131 -8.78 -3.25 -6.55
N THR A 132 -9.27 -3.68 -7.72
CA THR A 132 -9.44 -2.84 -8.90
C THR A 132 -10.41 -1.69 -8.62
N ALA A 133 -11.58 -1.96 -8.06
CA ALA A 133 -12.57 -0.94 -7.68
C ALA A 133 -12.01 0.05 -6.66
N SER A 134 -11.22 -0.42 -5.69
CA SER A 134 -10.60 0.46 -4.68
C SER A 134 -9.52 1.36 -5.28
N ILE A 135 -8.73 0.86 -6.23
CA ILE A 135 -7.76 1.68 -6.97
C ILE A 135 -8.47 2.75 -7.81
N GLU A 136 -9.54 2.40 -8.51
CA GLU A 136 -10.33 3.36 -9.29
C GLU A 136 -10.87 4.49 -8.41
N VAL A 137 -11.47 4.14 -7.26
CA VAL A 137 -11.95 5.15 -6.30
C VAL A 137 -10.78 6.01 -5.80
N GLY A 138 -9.65 5.40 -5.45
CA GLY A 138 -8.46 6.12 -4.99
C GLY A 138 -7.88 7.07 -6.03
N LEU A 139 -7.82 6.66 -7.30
CA LEU A 139 -7.33 7.49 -8.40
C LEU A 139 -8.30 8.63 -8.73
N LYS A 140 -9.61 8.38 -8.76
CA LYS A 140 -10.63 9.43 -8.92
C LYS A 140 -10.55 10.48 -7.81
N GLN A 141 -10.34 10.05 -6.56
CA GLN A 141 -10.14 10.96 -5.43
C GLN A 141 -8.84 11.78 -5.56
N LEU A 142 -7.76 11.14 -6.01
CA LEU A 142 -6.44 11.78 -6.19
C LEU A 142 -6.45 12.82 -7.32
N LEU A 143 -7.08 12.50 -8.44
CA LEU A 143 -7.08 13.31 -9.66
C LEU A 143 -8.14 14.43 -9.64
N GLY A 144 -9.18 14.27 -8.83
CA GLY A 144 -10.30 15.20 -8.75
C GLY A 144 -11.24 15.11 -9.96
N PRO A 145 -12.32 15.90 -9.97
CA PRO A 145 -13.41 15.77 -10.95
C PRO A 145 -13.02 16.16 -12.39
N THR A 146 -11.86 16.78 -12.60
CA THR A 146 -11.42 17.32 -13.89
C THR A 146 -10.54 16.36 -14.69
N LYS A 147 -10.12 15.24 -14.09
CA LYS A 147 -9.25 14.23 -14.70
C LYS A 147 -9.81 12.84 -14.39
N ASP A 148 -10.88 12.50 -15.10
CA ASP A 148 -11.60 11.24 -14.96
C ASP A 148 -11.07 10.12 -15.85
N GLN A 149 -10.17 10.44 -16.79
CA GLN A 149 -9.54 9.47 -17.69
C GLN A 149 -8.12 9.13 -17.23
N PHE A 150 -7.91 7.85 -16.98
CA PHE A 150 -6.63 7.29 -16.57
C PHE A 150 -6.59 5.80 -16.91
N SER A 151 -5.39 5.33 -17.18
CA SER A 151 -5.09 3.91 -17.32
C SER A 151 -4.22 3.45 -16.16
N PHE A 152 -4.50 2.29 -15.58
CA PHE A 152 -3.71 1.73 -14.49
C PHE A 152 -3.54 0.21 -14.60
N VAL A 153 -2.48 -0.28 -13.95
CA VAL A 153 -2.24 -1.70 -13.70
C VAL A 153 -1.74 -1.88 -12.28
N TRP A 154 -2.02 -3.03 -11.70
CA TRP A 154 -1.53 -3.37 -10.37
C TRP A 154 -1.07 -4.81 -10.29
N TYR A 155 -0.24 -5.11 -9.29
CA TYR A 155 0.16 -6.47 -8.99
C TYR A 155 0.54 -6.63 -7.51
N PRO A 156 0.34 -7.83 -6.92
CA PRO A 156 0.81 -8.13 -5.58
C PRO A 156 2.34 -8.02 -5.51
N ASN A 157 2.86 -7.40 -4.46
CA ASN A 157 4.31 -7.35 -4.28
C ASN A 157 4.83 -8.77 -3.99
N PRO A 158 5.71 -9.36 -4.83
CA PRO A 158 6.19 -10.72 -4.63
C PRO A 158 7.11 -10.86 -3.41
N LYS A 159 7.67 -9.75 -2.92
CA LYS A 159 8.54 -9.69 -1.74
C LYS A 159 8.10 -8.53 -0.83
N PRO A 160 6.95 -8.68 -0.16
CA PRO A 160 6.47 -7.65 0.74
C PRO A 160 7.40 -7.53 1.93
N THR A 161 7.77 -6.29 2.28
CA THR A 161 8.57 -6.01 3.48
C THR A 161 7.70 -6.02 4.73
N ILE A 162 6.42 -5.72 4.57
CA ILE A 162 5.42 -5.74 5.64
C ILE A 162 4.50 -6.91 5.33
N ILE A 163 4.61 -7.96 6.15
CA ILE A 163 3.70 -9.11 6.17
C ILE A 163 2.91 -8.97 7.47
N SER A 164 1.59 -8.91 7.36
CA SER A 164 0.67 -8.63 8.47
C SER A 164 -0.66 -9.31 8.18
N ASP A 165 -1.34 -9.75 9.23
CA ASP A 165 -2.69 -10.33 9.12
C ASP A 165 -3.78 -9.25 9.03
N ILE A 166 -3.44 -7.99 9.30
CA ILE A 166 -4.40 -6.87 9.26
C ILE A 166 -4.07 -5.84 8.17
N LEU A 167 -2.91 -5.92 7.52
CA LEU A 167 -2.52 -5.03 6.44
C LEU A 167 -2.20 -5.81 5.18
N TYR A 168 -2.81 -5.41 4.07
CA TYR A 168 -2.49 -5.91 2.73
C TYR A 168 -2.14 -4.75 1.79
N HIS A 169 -1.29 -4.98 0.79
CA HIS A 169 -0.95 -3.95 -0.18
C HIS A 169 -0.58 -4.52 -1.54
N VAL A 170 -0.86 -3.73 -2.58
CA VAL A 170 -0.41 -4.00 -3.95
C VAL A 170 0.30 -2.78 -4.53
N GLN A 171 1.17 -3.03 -5.50
CA GLN A 171 1.81 -1.97 -6.26
C GLN A 171 0.87 -1.53 -7.39
N VAL A 172 0.78 -0.22 -7.61
CA VAL A 172 -0.10 0.40 -8.60
C VAL A 172 0.72 1.30 -9.51
N PHE A 173 0.61 1.10 -10.82
CA PHE A 173 1.16 2.01 -11.83
C PHE A 173 0.03 2.62 -12.63
N TRP A 174 0.10 3.92 -12.90
CA TRP A 174 -0.94 4.60 -13.65
C TRP A 174 -0.41 5.78 -14.45
N ILE A 175 -1.13 6.14 -15.51
CA ILE A 175 -0.92 7.34 -16.32
C ILE A 175 -2.24 8.10 -16.46
N PRO A 176 -2.21 9.44 -16.50
CA PRO A 176 -3.34 10.21 -16.99
C PRO A 176 -3.51 9.93 -18.50
N GLU A 177 -4.75 9.93 -18.98
CA GLU A 177 -5.06 9.95 -20.42
C GLU A 177 -5.19 11.39 -20.94
#